data_AF-A0A5R2N7T5-F1
#
_entry.id   AF-A0A5R2N7T5-F1
#
_cell.length_a   1.000
_cell.length_b   1.000
_cell.length_c   1.000
_cell.angle_alpha   90.00
_cell.angle_beta   90.00
_cell.angle_gamma   90.00
#
_symmetry.space_group_name_H-M   'P 1'
#
loop_
_entity.id
_entity.type
_entity.pdbx_description
1 polymer ?
#
loop_
_entity_poly.entity_id
_entity_poly.type
_entity_poly.pdbx_seq_one_letter_code
_entity_poly.pdbx_strand_id
1 'polypeptide(L)'
;MTTFTPSTSTEVLSTIAWAAAEETSLEILGHGSKRGIGRPLQTEHTLDLSKLSGVTLYEPAELVLSAKAGTPLADIERLLADNGQQLAFEPMDYGPLLGGEPGKGTIGGVLGANLSGPRRLKAGAARDHILGINVVS
;
A
#
# COMPACT_ATOMS: atom_id res chain seq x y z
N MET A 1 -11.36 -18.68 -8.67
CA MET A 1 -10.53 -17.47 -8.46
C MET A 1 -9.41 -17.84 -7.51
N THR A 2 -8.18 -17.91 -8.01
CA THR A 2 -7.00 -18.23 -7.18
C THR A 2 -6.39 -16.95 -6.65
N THR A 3 -5.97 -16.94 -5.38
CA THR A 3 -5.27 -15.80 -4.78
C THR A 3 -3.79 -16.15 -4.61
N PHE A 4 -2.93 -15.41 -5.31
CA PHE A 4 -1.48 -15.48 -5.17
C PHE A 4 -1.04 -14.55 -4.04
N THR A 5 -0.24 -15.05 -3.09
CA THR A 5 0.27 -14.29 -1.94
C THR A 5 1.80 -14.29 -1.92
N PRO A 6 2.46 -13.58 -2.85
CA PRO A 6 3.93 -13.53 -2.91
C PRO A 6 4.51 -12.80 -1.69
N SER A 7 5.70 -13.23 -1.30
CA SER A 7 6.48 -12.70 -0.18
C SER A 7 7.73 -11.95 -0.62
N THR A 8 8.07 -12.01 -1.93
CA THR A 8 9.21 -11.33 -2.54
C THR A 8 8.84 -10.66 -3.87
N SER A 9 9.63 -9.69 -4.31
CA SER A 9 9.45 -9.04 -5.63
C SER A 9 9.64 -10.01 -6.79
N THR A 10 10.52 -11.02 -6.65
CA THR A 10 10.72 -12.07 -7.65
C THR A 10 9.49 -12.95 -7.81
N GLU A 11 8.80 -13.29 -6.72
CA GLU A 11 7.52 -14.03 -6.78
C GLU A 11 6.41 -13.19 -7.41
N VAL A 12 6.37 -11.88 -7.14
CA VAL A 12 5.46 -10.95 -7.82
C VAL A 12 5.74 -10.96 -9.33
N LEU A 13 7.00 -10.79 -9.74
CA LEU A 13 7.40 -10.83 -11.14
C LEU A 13 6.97 -12.14 -11.80
N SER A 14 7.24 -13.27 -11.17
CA SER A 14 6.89 -14.59 -11.68
C SER A 14 5.37 -14.73 -11.87
N THR A 15 4.58 -14.20 -10.94
CA THR A 15 3.11 -14.24 -11.02
C THR A 15 2.58 -13.34 -12.13
N ILE A 16 3.13 -12.14 -12.29
CA ILE A 16 2.75 -11.21 -13.37
C ILE A 16 3.13 -11.78 -14.74
N ALA A 17 4.35 -12.35 -14.86
CA ALA A 17 4.82 -12.97 -16.09
C ALA A 17 3.95 -14.18 -16.50
N TRP A 18 3.58 -15.03 -15.53
CA TRP A 18 2.63 -16.11 -15.76
C TRP A 18 1.26 -15.59 -16.23
N ALA A 19 0.69 -14.61 -15.54
CA ALA A 19 -0.63 -14.09 -15.90
C ALA A 19 -0.64 -13.44 -17.29
N ALA A 20 0.43 -12.75 -17.66
CA ALA A 20 0.61 -12.20 -19.01
C ALA A 20 0.72 -13.30 -20.07
N ALA A 21 1.43 -14.40 -19.79
CA ALA A 21 1.58 -15.53 -20.71
C ALA A 21 0.27 -16.31 -20.93
N GLU A 22 -0.54 -16.44 -19.87
CA GLU A 22 -1.86 -17.08 -19.92
C GLU A 22 -2.98 -16.13 -20.37
N GLU A 23 -2.66 -14.88 -20.69
CA GLU A 23 -3.62 -13.82 -21.03
C GLU A 23 -4.77 -13.65 -20.01
N THR A 24 -4.47 -13.90 -18.74
CA THR A 24 -5.47 -13.88 -17.65
C THR A 24 -5.42 -12.61 -16.82
N SER A 25 -6.58 -12.20 -16.30
CA SER A 25 -6.74 -10.94 -15.57
C SER A 25 -6.44 -11.08 -14.07
N LEU A 26 -5.67 -10.10 -13.52
CA LEU A 26 -5.32 -10.02 -12.10
C LEU A 26 -5.92 -8.77 -11.43
N GLU A 27 -6.56 -8.96 -10.28
CA GLU A 27 -6.82 -7.88 -9.32
C GLU A 27 -5.63 -7.74 -8.35
N ILE A 28 -5.05 -6.55 -8.22
CA ILE A 28 -3.95 -6.27 -7.30
C ILE A 28 -4.52 -5.71 -5.99
N LEU A 29 -4.21 -6.36 -4.87
CA LEU A 29 -4.67 -5.96 -3.53
C LEU A 29 -3.50 -5.72 -2.57
N GLY A 30 -3.60 -4.64 -1.78
CA GLY A 30 -2.92 -4.56 -0.48
C GLY A 30 -3.71 -5.40 0.54
N HIS A 31 -4.54 -4.76 1.36
CA HIS A 31 -5.54 -5.45 2.20
C HIS A 31 -6.99 -5.21 1.75
N GLY A 32 -7.20 -4.66 0.56
CA GLY A 32 -8.55 -4.45 0.02
C GLY A 32 -9.40 -3.39 0.73
N SER A 33 -8.81 -2.48 1.53
CA SER A 33 -9.57 -1.45 2.29
C SER A 33 -10.42 -0.51 1.43
N LYS A 34 -10.14 -0.44 0.11
CA LYS A 34 -10.87 0.39 -0.86
C LYS A 34 -11.64 -0.43 -1.91
N ARG A 35 -11.72 -1.76 -1.76
CA ARG A 35 -12.32 -2.66 -2.77
C ARG A 35 -13.82 -2.38 -2.99
N GLY A 36 -14.49 -1.79 -2.01
CA GLY A 36 -15.89 -1.37 -2.11
C GLY A 36 -16.13 -0.08 -2.90
N ILE A 37 -15.08 0.64 -3.34
CA ILE A 37 -15.25 1.87 -4.12
C ILE A 37 -15.46 1.51 -5.60
N GLY A 38 -16.55 2.01 -6.18
CA GLY A 38 -16.82 1.89 -7.61
C GLY A 38 -17.36 0.51 -8.02
N ARG A 39 -17.09 0.11 -9.27
CA ARG A 39 -17.58 -1.16 -9.82
C ARG A 39 -16.68 -2.33 -9.39
N PRO A 40 -17.23 -3.44 -8.89
CA PRO A 40 -16.45 -4.63 -8.58
C PRO A 40 -15.66 -5.14 -9.80
N LEU A 41 -14.35 -5.33 -9.61
CA LEU A 41 -13.46 -5.88 -10.62
C LEU A 41 -13.88 -7.31 -10.99
N GLN A 42 -13.98 -7.57 -12.28
CA GLN A 42 -14.24 -8.92 -12.82
C GLN A 42 -12.91 -9.45 -13.32
N THR A 43 -12.14 -10.08 -12.42
CA THR A 43 -10.82 -10.65 -12.73
C THR A 43 -10.81 -12.14 -12.39
N GLU A 44 -9.96 -12.90 -13.06
CA GLU A 44 -9.91 -14.36 -12.90
C GLU A 44 -9.11 -14.77 -11.65
N HIS A 45 -8.12 -13.97 -11.28
CA HIS A 45 -7.25 -14.21 -10.13
C HIS A 45 -6.96 -12.91 -9.35
N THR A 46 -6.43 -13.08 -8.14
CA THR A 46 -6.02 -11.99 -7.27
C THR A 46 -4.53 -12.10 -6.95
N LEU A 47 -3.83 -10.98 -6.98
CA LEU A 47 -2.47 -10.80 -6.48
C LEU A 47 -2.53 -10.00 -5.17
N ASP A 48 -2.41 -10.71 -4.05
CA ASP A 48 -2.48 -10.16 -2.70
C ASP A 48 -1.06 -9.88 -2.17
N LEU A 49 -0.76 -8.60 -1.98
CA LEU A 49 0.55 -8.10 -1.56
C LEU A 49 0.69 -8.01 -0.02
N SER A 50 -0.25 -8.52 0.77
CA SER A 50 -0.23 -8.45 2.23
C SER A 50 1.02 -9.08 2.87
N LYS A 51 1.61 -10.09 2.23
CA LYS A 51 2.88 -10.71 2.67
C LYS A 51 4.12 -9.86 2.35
N LEU A 52 4.02 -8.88 1.46
CA LEU A 52 5.04 -7.85 1.26
C LEU A 52 4.86 -6.75 2.31
N SER A 53 5.03 -7.11 3.57
CA SER A 53 4.89 -6.21 4.72
C SER A 53 6.20 -6.08 5.50
N GLY A 54 6.36 -4.93 6.15
CA GLY A 54 7.48 -4.60 7.01
C GLY A 54 8.21 -3.33 6.58
N VAL A 55 8.64 -2.56 7.57
CA VAL A 55 9.57 -1.45 7.41
C VAL A 55 10.97 -2.03 7.17
N THR A 56 11.62 -1.60 6.09
CA THR A 56 12.95 -2.11 5.66
C THR A 56 14.09 -1.17 6.03
N LEU A 57 13.78 0.12 6.23
CA LEU A 57 14.72 1.15 6.66
C LEU A 57 13.95 2.18 7.48
N TYR A 58 14.50 2.60 8.60
CA TYR A 58 13.99 3.75 9.34
C TYR A 58 15.14 4.51 9.96
N GLU A 59 15.32 5.75 9.52
CA GLU A 59 16.35 6.69 9.97
C GLU A 59 15.63 7.91 10.58
N PRO A 60 15.30 7.88 11.88
CA PRO A 60 14.46 8.92 12.50
C PRO A 60 15.08 10.32 12.44
N ALA A 61 16.41 10.43 12.58
CA ALA A 61 17.12 11.70 12.52
C ALA A 61 17.06 12.34 11.12
N GLU A 62 17.01 11.50 10.07
CA GLU A 62 16.93 11.92 8.67
C GLU A 62 15.49 12.07 8.17
N LEU A 63 14.49 11.75 9.00
CA LEU A 63 13.06 11.70 8.64
C LEU A 63 12.77 10.80 7.43
N VAL A 64 13.52 9.69 7.31
CA VAL A 64 13.43 8.76 6.18
C VAL A 64 12.95 7.40 6.66
N LEU A 65 11.98 6.84 5.92
CA LEU A 65 11.49 5.49 6.12
C LEU A 65 11.26 4.81 4.76
N SER A 66 11.64 3.54 4.66
CA SER A 66 11.27 2.66 3.55
C SER A 66 10.48 1.46 4.08
N ALA A 67 9.44 1.06 3.36
CA ALA A 67 8.61 -0.06 3.74
C ALA A 67 8.12 -0.82 2.50
N LYS A 68 7.81 -2.10 2.68
CA LYS A 68 7.19 -2.91 1.62
C LYS A 68 5.74 -2.46 1.39
N ALA A 69 5.24 -2.62 0.17
CA ALA A 69 3.95 -2.06 -0.28
C ALA A 69 2.73 -2.54 0.52
N GLY A 70 2.76 -3.76 1.05
CA GLY A 70 1.72 -4.35 1.89
C GLY A 70 1.77 -3.93 3.36
N THR A 71 2.76 -3.14 3.79
CA THR A 71 2.89 -2.72 5.19
C THR A 71 1.65 -1.96 5.66
N PRO A 72 0.97 -2.40 6.74
CA PRO A 72 -0.16 -1.68 7.32
C PRO A 72 0.24 -0.26 7.68
N LEU A 73 -0.60 0.70 7.29
CA LEU A 73 -0.40 2.11 7.60
C LEU A 73 -0.38 2.35 9.13
N ALA A 74 -1.26 1.66 9.85
CA ALA A 74 -1.33 1.74 11.31
C ALA A 74 -0.04 1.29 12.01
N ASP A 75 0.72 0.37 11.41
CA ASP A 75 2.01 -0.06 11.96
C ASP A 75 3.09 1.01 11.74
N ILE A 76 3.07 1.69 10.59
CA ILE A 76 3.95 2.82 10.30
C ILE A 76 3.62 4.00 11.22
N GLU A 77 2.34 4.33 11.38
CA GLU A 77 1.90 5.42 12.26
C GLU A 77 2.31 5.18 13.70
N ARG A 78 2.18 3.95 14.20
CA ARG A 78 2.66 3.58 15.54
C ARG A 78 4.18 3.74 15.67
N LEU A 79 4.96 3.23 14.71
CA LEU A 79 6.42 3.38 14.70
C LEU A 79 6.85 4.86 14.72
N LEU A 80 6.19 5.70 13.92
CA LEU A 80 6.46 7.13 13.88
C LEU A 80 6.06 7.82 15.19
N ALA A 81 4.90 7.48 15.75
CA ALA A 81 4.42 8.04 17.01
C ALA A 81 5.36 7.75 18.18
N ASP A 82 5.94 6.54 18.23
CA ASP A 82 6.96 6.15 19.23
C ASP A 82 8.20 7.05 19.19
N ASN A 83 8.43 7.75 18.08
CA ASN A 83 9.54 8.70 17.87
C ASN A 83 9.06 10.17 17.82
N GLY A 84 7.80 10.45 18.14
CA GLY A 84 7.22 11.80 18.05
C GLY A 84 7.08 12.33 16.62
N GLN A 85 7.00 11.43 15.63
CA GLN A 85 6.92 11.72 14.21
C GLN A 85 5.55 11.38 13.64
N GLN A 86 5.28 11.86 12.42
CA GLN A 86 4.04 11.57 11.68
C GLN A 86 4.27 11.62 10.18
N LEU A 87 3.38 11.00 9.40
CA LEU A 87 3.29 11.24 7.97
C LEU A 87 2.67 12.62 7.74
N ALA A 88 3.43 13.56 7.18
CA ALA A 88 3.00 14.95 7.02
C ALA A 88 1.76 15.12 6.13
N PHE A 89 1.53 14.20 5.19
CA PHE A 89 0.35 14.19 4.32
C PHE A 89 -0.89 13.52 4.93
N GLU A 90 -0.85 13.03 6.18
CA GLU A 90 -2.02 12.56 6.96
C GLU A 90 -3.03 11.70 6.17
N PRO A 91 -2.63 10.51 5.69
CA PRO A 91 -3.52 9.66 4.91
C PRO A 91 -4.76 9.26 5.73
N MET A 92 -5.95 9.46 5.15
CA MET A 92 -7.21 9.06 5.77
C MET A 92 -7.35 7.53 5.81
N ASP A 93 -7.87 7.01 6.92
CA ASP A 93 -8.31 5.62 7.01
C ASP A 93 -9.70 5.44 6.39
N TYR A 94 -9.75 4.75 5.25
CA TYR A 94 -10.99 4.45 4.53
C TYR A 94 -11.77 3.27 5.13
N GLY A 95 -11.15 2.44 5.98
CA GLY A 95 -11.79 1.23 6.52
C GLY A 95 -13.15 1.53 7.16
N PRO A 96 -13.20 2.37 8.22
CA PRO A 96 -14.44 2.69 8.91
C PRO A 96 -15.46 3.40 8.01
N LEU A 97 -14.99 4.28 7.11
CA LEU A 97 -15.86 5.00 6.17
C LEU A 97 -16.60 4.07 5.21
N LEU A 98 -15.98 2.93 4.87
CA LEU A 98 -16.51 1.94 3.94
C LEU A 98 -17.12 0.71 4.65
N GLY A 99 -17.35 0.80 5.96
CA GLY A 99 -17.95 -0.28 6.76
C GLY A 99 -17.01 -1.45 7.07
N GLY A 100 -15.71 -1.26 6.94
CA GLY A 100 -14.67 -2.21 7.34
C GLY A 100 -13.96 -1.83 8.63
N GLU A 101 -13.07 -2.71 9.09
CA GLU A 101 -12.24 -2.46 10.27
C GLU A 101 -11.23 -1.32 10.05
N PRO A 102 -10.90 -0.53 11.09
CA PRO A 102 -9.86 0.48 11.02
C PRO A 102 -8.46 -0.12 10.80
N GLY A 103 -7.54 0.69 10.30
CA GLY A 103 -6.12 0.36 10.16
C GLY A 103 -5.78 -0.62 9.03
N LYS A 104 -6.74 -0.94 8.14
CA LYS A 104 -6.54 -1.89 7.04
C LYS A 104 -5.78 -1.29 5.84
N GLY A 105 -5.65 0.03 5.75
CA GLY A 105 -4.86 0.67 4.67
C GLY A 105 -3.40 0.21 4.65
N THR A 106 -2.78 0.15 3.48
CA THR A 106 -1.34 -0.10 3.33
C THR A 106 -0.63 1.10 2.76
N ILE A 107 0.68 1.21 3.00
CA ILE A 107 1.50 2.28 2.41
C ILE A 107 1.46 2.24 0.87
N GLY A 108 1.52 1.06 0.25
CA GLY A 108 1.38 0.92 -1.20
C GLY A 108 0.02 1.40 -1.71
N GLY A 109 -1.05 1.11 -0.97
CA GLY A 109 -2.39 1.58 -1.30
C GLY A 109 -2.60 3.08 -1.06
N VAL A 110 -1.82 3.71 -0.19
CA VAL A 110 -1.77 5.16 0.03
C VAL A 110 -1.04 5.84 -1.12
N LEU A 111 0.15 5.36 -1.47
CA LEU A 111 0.95 5.93 -2.55
C LEU A 111 0.28 5.73 -3.92
N GLY A 112 -0.23 4.54 -4.21
CA GLY A 112 -0.89 4.23 -5.49
C GLY A 112 -2.16 5.05 -5.75
N ALA A 113 -2.84 5.50 -4.69
CA ALA A 113 -4.00 6.39 -4.80
C ALA A 113 -3.68 7.85 -4.43
N ASN A 114 -2.41 8.18 -4.17
CA ASN A 114 -1.94 9.50 -3.73
C ASN A 114 -2.80 10.09 -2.56
N LEU A 115 -3.16 9.24 -1.60
CA LEU A 115 -4.06 9.61 -0.51
C LEU A 115 -3.41 10.64 0.40
N SER A 116 -4.07 11.78 0.57
CA SER A 116 -3.57 12.91 1.35
C SER A 116 -4.71 13.52 2.14
N GLY A 117 -4.45 13.88 3.40
CA GLY A 117 -5.38 14.50 4.32
C GLY A 117 -5.56 16.00 4.09
N PRO A 118 -6.38 16.65 4.94
CA PRO A 118 -6.80 18.04 4.76
C PRO A 118 -5.64 19.06 4.75
N ARG A 119 -4.54 18.78 5.47
CA ARG A 119 -3.36 19.67 5.48
C ARG A 119 -2.55 19.65 4.19
N ARG A 120 -2.95 18.87 3.16
CA ARG A 120 -2.27 18.82 1.86
C ARG A 120 -1.94 20.18 1.26
N LEU A 121 -2.81 21.18 1.43
CA LEU A 121 -2.60 22.55 0.94
C LEU A 121 -1.32 23.21 1.50
N LYS A 122 -0.92 22.83 2.71
CA LYS A 122 0.26 23.38 3.41
C LYS A 122 1.42 22.38 3.48
N ALA A 123 1.11 21.11 3.71
CA ALA A 123 2.09 20.05 3.96
C ALA A 123 2.51 19.31 2.67
N GLY A 124 1.75 19.42 1.59
CA GLY A 124 1.96 18.63 0.37
C GLY A 124 1.18 17.32 0.36
N ALA A 125 1.15 16.67 -0.80
CA ALA A 125 0.52 15.38 -1.04
C ALA A 125 1.44 14.20 -0.70
N ALA A 126 0.89 12.99 -0.60
CA ALA A 126 1.68 11.77 -0.45
C ALA A 126 2.81 11.66 -1.49
N ARG A 127 2.51 11.93 -2.77
CA ARG A 127 3.52 11.91 -3.85
C ARG A 127 4.67 12.91 -3.65
N ASP A 128 4.43 14.02 -2.94
CA ASP A 128 5.43 15.07 -2.75
C ASP A 128 6.45 14.68 -1.66
N HIS A 129 6.22 13.57 -0.96
CA HIS A 129 7.07 13.02 0.10
C HIS A 129 7.79 11.72 -0.32
N ILE A 130 7.64 11.29 -1.57
CA ILE A 130 8.26 10.06 -2.07
C ILE A 130 9.69 10.38 -2.50
N LEU A 131 10.67 9.71 -1.88
CA LEU A 131 12.08 9.78 -2.29
C LEU A 131 12.41 8.75 -3.38
N GLY A 132 11.70 7.63 -3.41
CA GLY A 132 11.88 6.57 -4.41
C GLY A 132 10.88 5.44 -4.24
N ILE A 133 10.70 4.65 -5.29
CA ILE A 133 9.88 3.43 -5.30
C ILE A 133 10.63 2.31 -6.01
N ASN A 134 10.42 1.08 -5.54
CA ASN A 134 10.79 -0.12 -6.29
C ASN A 134 9.52 -0.66 -6.98
N VAL A 135 9.59 -0.84 -8.28
CA VAL A 135 8.50 -1.38 -9.10
C VAL A 135 8.95 -2.65 -9.81
N VAL A 136 8.01 -3.56 -10.02
CA VAL A 136 8.21 -4.76 -10.83
C VAL A 136 7.87 -4.41 -12.28
N SER A 137 8.77 -4.76 -13.20
CA SER A 137 8.66 -4.52 -14.64
C SER A 137 8.89 -5.80 -15.44
#